data_AF-A0A939WDI0-F1
#
_entry.id   AF-A0A939WDI0-F1
#
_cell.length_a   1.000
_cell.length_b   1.000
_cell.length_c   1.000
_cell.angle_alpha   90.00
_cell.angle_beta   90.00
_cell.angle_gamma   90.00
#
_symmetry.space_group_name_H-M   'P 1'
#
loop_
_entity.id
_entity.type
_entity.pdbx_description
1 polymer ?
#
loop_
_entity_poly.entity_id
_entity_poly.type
_entity_poly.pdbx_seq_one_letter_code
_entity_poly.pdbx_strand_id
1 'polypeptide(L)'
;MSITIKLAKLYLSQLLSFSSIKDGFTQGGKKALKSVGLILLFLYCVSVFGFLYVSIANILYSSTAQIGMSHLFPLMLGFVILVITFVFGFLTTLGTYSSAQNEEILLSMPLTDKQFFLAKFISTYICELPVSFALIVIGVVIYGKNEGLLTNPLLYLSVLVNTIVIPLIILAVCYVLVILILNIFSFLKNKTLLIGISTACLLIAILALNFSYQNLMMSAATNGISQEMLTSVTNTISSVAKILMPIQWFAESFTNINTSVGSVLLKLLLLTALGAVFLFLLLPLLSSLYKKTVIGFNEISAKRISKDKIDTFIQHDIKSTPLLKAVFVRDVKSLFREPTWLTNGPLIIFLMPLIIFFSMYVSIKSNGSLEGFKGAIEGFRAQIIMYMATSESSKNTILYAAAGITSICAIFSGCNTFVAASAISREGKGLSNLMALPVSWKTILTAKMIHAMIYCVLTTILGVAVMTAVIVYLDVPLAAKDIVLTYVATIILSIVFSFIIQILNMLIDVVNPKLSWENPSAAMKRNTNTLLAMLITIGTVALLIAAGVLLLPMRIETILVVSAVLTVAAILLWKWFLNYAPKALHRRF
;
A
#
# COMPACT_ATOMS: atom_id res chain seq x y z
N MET A 1 23.15 21.68 -20.96
CA MET A 1 22.10 21.74 -19.91
C MET A 1 20.69 21.83 -20.48
N SER A 2 20.44 22.56 -21.59
CA SER A 2 19.11 22.70 -22.20
C SER A 2 18.43 21.38 -22.60
N ILE A 3 19.19 20.41 -23.13
CA ILE A 3 18.66 19.09 -23.54
C ILE A 3 18.25 18.25 -22.32
N THR A 4 19.08 18.19 -21.27
CA THR A 4 18.79 17.45 -20.02
C THR A 4 17.51 17.95 -19.36
N ILE A 5 17.33 19.27 -19.27
CA ILE A 5 16.12 19.87 -18.66
C ILE A 5 14.88 19.59 -19.51
N LYS A 6 14.98 19.67 -20.84
CA LYS A 6 13.87 19.30 -21.75
C LYS A 6 13.48 17.83 -21.59
N LEU A 7 14.47 16.94 -21.50
CA LEU A 7 14.25 15.50 -21.30
C LEU A 7 13.63 15.22 -19.92
N ALA A 8 14.13 15.88 -18.86
CA ALA A 8 13.56 15.77 -17.52
C ALA A 8 12.09 16.23 -17.49
N LYS A 9 11.75 17.33 -18.19
CA LYS A 9 10.37 17.82 -18.31
C LYS A 9 9.47 16.80 -19.02
N LEU A 10 9.98 16.13 -20.06
CA LEU A 10 9.27 15.06 -20.76
C LEU A 10 8.98 13.88 -19.82
N TYR A 11 9.98 13.40 -19.07
CA TYR A 11 9.76 12.35 -18.07
C TYR A 11 8.78 12.78 -16.98
N LEU A 12 8.89 14.02 -16.50
CA LEU A 12 7.99 14.56 -15.47
C LEU A 12 6.53 14.58 -15.96
N SER A 13 6.29 14.91 -17.22
CA SER A 13 4.95 14.91 -17.81
C SER A 13 4.35 13.49 -17.96
N GLN A 14 5.21 12.47 -18.10
CA GLN A 14 4.77 11.08 -18.14
C GLN A 14 4.45 10.54 -16.73
N LEU A 15 5.27 10.94 -15.74
CA LEU A 15 5.13 10.54 -14.33
C LEU A 15 3.98 11.25 -13.63
N LEU A 16 3.86 12.57 -13.80
CA LEU A 16 2.85 13.41 -13.16
C LEU A 16 1.69 13.69 -14.12
N SER A 17 0.50 13.18 -13.80
CA SER A 17 -0.70 13.36 -14.62
C SER A 17 -1.35 14.75 -14.52
N PHE A 18 -0.63 15.79 -14.10
CA PHE A 18 -1.19 17.13 -13.89
C PHE A 18 -1.76 17.75 -15.18
N SER A 19 -1.21 17.42 -16.36
CA SER A 19 -1.78 17.91 -17.63
C SER A 19 -3.21 17.41 -17.82
N SER A 20 -3.48 16.15 -17.49
CA SER A 20 -4.81 15.55 -17.65
C SER A 20 -5.88 16.20 -16.76
N ILE A 21 -5.48 16.72 -15.59
CA ILE A 21 -6.38 17.45 -14.68
C ILE A 21 -6.71 18.82 -15.29
N LYS A 22 -5.68 19.53 -15.77
CA LYS A 22 -5.81 20.83 -16.45
C LYS A 22 -6.66 20.72 -17.71
N ASP A 23 -6.42 19.71 -18.54
CA ASP A 23 -7.17 19.43 -19.77
C ASP A 23 -8.63 19.06 -19.47
N GLY A 24 -8.91 18.48 -18.30
CA GLY A 24 -10.27 18.22 -17.84
C GLY A 24 -11.05 19.49 -17.49
N PHE A 25 -10.38 20.52 -16.97
CA PHE A 25 -10.99 21.82 -16.69
C PHE A 25 -11.25 22.63 -17.97
N THR A 26 -10.35 22.55 -18.96
CA THR A 26 -10.52 23.29 -20.23
C THR A 26 -11.64 22.73 -21.11
N GLN A 27 -11.95 21.43 -20.98
CA GLN A 27 -13.00 20.78 -21.79
C GLN A 27 -14.42 20.90 -21.22
N GLY A 28 -14.59 21.42 -20.00
CA GLY A 28 -15.90 21.69 -19.39
C GLY A 28 -16.77 20.46 -19.08
N GLY A 29 -17.86 20.67 -18.32
CA GLY A 29 -18.88 19.66 -18.04
C GLY A 29 -18.43 18.45 -17.20
N LYS A 30 -18.77 17.23 -17.61
CA LYS A 30 -18.48 15.97 -16.89
C LYS A 30 -16.98 15.74 -16.65
N LYS A 31 -16.11 16.26 -17.52
CA LYS A 31 -14.65 16.13 -17.37
C LYS A 31 -14.10 17.10 -16.31
N ALA A 32 -14.66 18.30 -16.18
CA ALA A 32 -14.32 19.21 -15.11
C ALA A 32 -14.75 18.65 -13.74
N LEU A 33 -15.94 18.05 -13.65
CA LEU A 33 -16.39 17.37 -12.43
C LEU A 33 -15.45 16.21 -12.03
N LYS A 34 -14.94 15.44 -13.01
CA LYS A 34 -13.94 14.40 -12.77
C LYS A 34 -12.63 14.98 -12.23
N SER A 35 -12.17 16.12 -12.77
CA SER A 35 -10.98 16.83 -12.28
C SER A 35 -11.17 17.36 -10.85
N VAL A 36 -12.32 17.95 -10.52
CA VAL A 36 -12.66 18.38 -9.15
C VAL A 36 -12.68 17.20 -8.19
N GLY A 37 -13.31 16.08 -8.59
CA GLY A 37 -13.33 14.86 -7.79
C GLY A 37 -11.93 14.30 -7.50
N LEU A 38 -11.02 14.35 -8.48
CA LEU A 38 -9.62 13.96 -8.28
C LEU A 38 -8.88 14.87 -7.29
N ILE A 39 -9.14 16.18 -7.33
CA ILE A 39 -8.53 17.14 -6.39
C ILE A 39 -9.05 16.93 -4.97
N LEU A 40 -10.37 16.80 -4.80
CA LEU A 40 -10.99 16.54 -3.49
C LEU A 40 -10.48 15.23 -2.90
N LEU A 41 -10.33 14.20 -3.72
CA LEU A 41 -9.73 12.95 -3.30
C LEU A 41 -8.27 13.11 -2.87
N PHE A 42 -7.47 13.82 -3.67
CA PHE A 42 -6.07 14.08 -3.32
C PHE A 42 -5.98 14.79 -1.98
N LEU A 43 -6.82 15.81 -1.76
CA LEU A 43 -6.93 16.50 -0.47
C LEU A 43 -7.34 15.53 0.65
N TYR A 44 -8.36 14.70 0.45
CA TYR A 44 -8.77 13.69 1.43
C TYR A 44 -7.62 12.73 1.81
N CYS A 45 -6.89 12.19 0.81
CA CYS A 45 -5.75 11.34 1.06
C CYS A 45 -4.66 12.07 1.85
N VAL A 46 -4.30 13.29 1.44
CA VAL A 46 -3.31 14.10 2.16
C VAL A 46 -3.76 14.41 3.58
N SER A 47 -5.04 14.70 3.80
CA SER A 47 -5.60 14.95 5.13
C SER A 47 -5.54 13.70 6.03
N VAL A 48 -5.95 12.53 5.52
CA VAL A 48 -5.95 11.28 6.30
C VAL A 48 -4.51 10.83 6.62
N PHE A 49 -3.65 10.75 5.61
CA PHE A 49 -2.25 10.34 5.83
C PHE A 49 -1.46 11.38 6.63
N GLY A 50 -1.74 12.67 6.41
CA GLY A 50 -1.19 13.76 7.20
C GLY A 50 -1.61 13.68 8.67
N PHE A 51 -2.89 13.46 8.94
CA PHE A 51 -3.40 13.27 10.31
C PHE A 51 -2.79 12.05 11.00
N LEU A 52 -2.67 10.92 10.30
CA LEU A 52 -2.02 9.72 10.82
C LEU A 52 -0.54 9.98 11.16
N TYR A 53 0.18 10.66 10.27
CA TYR A 53 1.59 11.00 10.51
C TYR A 53 1.76 11.96 11.68
N VAL A 54 0.93 13.00 11.78
CA VAL A 54 0.90 13.93 12.92
C VAL A 54 0.62 13.17 14.22
N SER A 55 -0.33 12.24 14.22
CA SER A 55 -0.69 11.45 15.40
C SER A 55 0.49 10.58 15.86
N ILE A 56 1.14 9.87 14.93
CA ILE A 56 2.32 9.04 15.22
C ILE A 56 3.48 9.90 15.73
N ALA A 57 3.75 11.04 15.08
CA ALA A 57 4.83 11.94 15.47
C ALA A 57 4.61 12.54 16.87
N ASN A 58 3.37 12.89 17.23
CA ASN A 58 3.05 13.36 18.59
C ASN A 58 3.23 12.25 19.63
N ILE A 59 2.82 11.01 19.34
CA ILE A 59 3.03 9.86 20.23
C ILE A 59 4.53 9.65 20.45
N LEU A 60 5.33 9.65 19.37
CA LEU A 60 6.79 9.51 19.43
C LEU A 60 7.47 10.64 20.21
N TYR A 61 7.01 11.88 20.07
CA TYR A 61 7.52 12.99 20.87
C TYR A 61 7.17 12.78 22.36
N SER A 62 5.90 12.50 22.65
CA SER A 62 5.45 12.35 24.04
C SER A 62 6.17 11.21 24.77
N SER A 63 6.45 10.09 24.09
CA SER A 63 7.17 8.97 24.69
C SER A 63 8.64 9.31 25.01
N THR A 64 9.33 10.02 24.12
CA THR A 64 10.71 10.46 24.36
C THR A 64 10.81 11.55 25.43
N ALA A 65 9.81 12.45 25.47
CA ALA A 65 9.73 13.50 26.49
C ALA A 65 9.47 12.94 27.90
N GLN A 66 8.62 11.90 28.03
CA GLN A 66 8.37 11.22 29.31
C GLN A 66 9.63 10.60 29.93
N ILE A 67 10.59 10.18 29.10
CA ILE A 67 11.86 9.57 29.51
C ILE A 67 12.96 10.64 29.73
N GLY A 68 12.67 11.93 29.48
CA GLY A 68 13.63 13.02 29.57
C GLY A 68 14.65 13.05 28.42
N MET A 69 14.40 12.32 27.33
CA MET A 69 15.31 12.18 26.18
C MET A 69 14.73 12.83 24.91
N SER A 70 14.15 14.03 25.03
CA SER A 70 13.52 14.72 23.89
C SER A 70 14.50 15.03 22.75
N HIS A 71 15.80 15.16 23.04
CA HIS A 71 16.87 15.34 22.05
C HIS A 71 17.01 14.18 21.05
N LEU A 72 16.50 12.97 21.36
CA LEU A 72 16.53 11.84 20.44
C LEU A 72 15.43 11.91 19.37
N PHE A 73 14.39 12.73 19.58
CA PHE A 73 13.26 12.81 18.68
C PHE A 73 13.66 13.17 17.23
N PRO A 74 14.49 14.21 16.95
CA PRO A 74 14.93 14.51 15.60
C PRO A 74 15.69 13.36 14.91
N LEU A 75 16.42 12.54 15.67
CA LEU A 75 17.14 11.38 15.15
C LEU A 75 16.17 10.26 14.74
N MET A 76 15.16 9.98 15.57
CA MET A 76 14.09 9.03 15.24
C MET A 76 13.28 9.50 14.03
N LEU A 77 12.98 10.80 13.98
CA LEU A 77 12.31 11.41 12.83
C LEU A 77 13.11 11.22 11.54
N GLY A 78 14.42 11.50 11.59
CA GLY A 78 15.32 11.32 10.45
C GLY A 78 15.38 9.87 9.97
N PHE A 79 15.30 8.89 10.88
CA PHE A 79 15.22 7.48 10.52
C PHE A 79 13.91 7.12 9.79
N VAL A 80 12.78 7.63 10.30
CA VAL A 80 11.48 7.45 9.63
C VAL A 80 11.48 8.07 8.23
N ILE A 81 12.05 9.28 8.10
CA ILE A 81 12.21 9.94 6.80
C ILE A 81 13.09 9.11 5.88
N LEU A 82 14.20 8.55 6.37
CA LEU A 82 15.06 7.69 5.56
C LEU A 82 14.29 6.47 5.04
N VAL A 83 13.61 5.73 5.92
CA VAL A 83 12.90 4.50 5.54
C VAL A 83 11.81 4.80 4.51
N ILE A 84 10.97 5.80 4.78
CA ILE A 84 9.86 6.15 3.88
C ILE A 84 10.41 6.63 2.53
N THR A 85 11.34 7.58 2.53
CA THR A 85 11.91 8.15 1.29
C THR A 85 12.69 7.09 0.52
N PHE A 86 13.39 6.17 1.19
CA PHE A 86 14.11 5.08 0.53
C PHE A 86 13.14 4.09 -0.12
N VAL A 87 12.06 3.69 0.56
CA VAL A 87 11.06 2.78 -0.01
C VAL A 87 10.40 3.41 -1.23
N PHE A 88 9.95 4.67 -1.12
CA PHE A 88 9.38 5.38 -2.25
C PHE A 88 10.40 5.56 -3.37
N GLY A 89 11.63 5.97 -3.05
CA GLY A 89 12.68 6.22 -4.03
C GLY A 89 13.20 5.00 -4.75
N PHE A 90 13.26 3.87 -4.05
CA PHE A 90 13.58 2.58 -4.68
C PHE A 90 12.46 2.16 -5.64
N LEU A 91 11.19 2.29 -5.23
CA LEU A 91 10.04 1.94 -6.07
C LEU A 91 9.87 2.84 -7.29
N THR A 92 10.08 4.16 -7.14
CA THR A 92 10.05 5.12 -8.26
C THR A 92 11.17 4.83 -9.24
N THR A 93 12.40 4.61 -8.74
CA THR A 93 13.56 4.24 -9.57
C THR A 93 13.29 2.98 -10.38
N LEU A 94 12.81 1.90 -9.76
CA LEU A 94 12.40 0.68 -10.47
C LEU A 94 11.27 0.91 -11.48
N GLY A 95 10.32 1.78 -11.13
CA GLY A 95 9.26 2.23 -12.03
C GLY A 95 9.80 2.90 -13.29
N THR A 96 10.85 3.74 -13.17
CA THR A 96 11.48 4.38 -14.33
C THR A 96 12.17 3.38 -15.25
N TYR A 97 12.93 2.41 -14.72
CA TYR A 97 13.52 1.32 -15.51
C TYR A 97 12.46 0.48 -16.24
N SER A 98 11.30 0.30 -15.61
CA SER A 98 10.20 -0.50 -16.14
C SER A 98 9.46 0.16 -17.30
N SER A 99 9.68 1.45 -17.57
CA SER A 99 9.08 2.20 -18.69
C SER A 99 9.94 2.15 -19.97
N ALA A 100 10.92 1.24 -20.02
CA ALA A 100 11.95 1.14 -21.05
C ALA A 100 11.48 0.96 -22.51
N GLN A 101 10.22 0.63 -22.79
CA GLN A 101 9.73 0.48 -24.17
C GLN A 101 9.90 1.76 -25.01
N ASN A 102 9.77 2.95 -24.39
CA ASN A 102 10.03 4.22 -25.07
C ASN A 102 11.50 4.67 -24.95
N GLU A 103 12.31 3.96 -24.17
CA GLU A 103 13.69 4.34 -23.89
C GLU A 103 14.67 3.84 -24.93
N GLU A 104 14.41 2.69 -25.57
CA GLU A 104 15.20 2.23 -26.72
C GLU A 104 15.16 3.27 -27.86
N ILE A 105 13.98 3.86 -28.10
CA ILE A 105 13.81 4.95 -29.07
C ILE A 105 14.62 6.19 -28.63
N LEU A 106 14.59 6.56 -27.35
CA LEU A 106 15.38 7.69 -26.84
C LEU A 106 16.89 7.41 -26.84
N LEU A 107 17.32 6.16 -26.67
CA LEU A 107 18.72 5.73 -26.72
C LEU A 107 19.27 5.74 -28.15
N SER A 108 18.42 5.69 -29.18
CA SER A 108 18.82 5.86 -30.59
C SER A 108 19.12 7.33 -30.97
N MET A 109 18.71 8.29 -30.14
CA MET A 109 19.02 9.70 -30.35
C MET A 109 20.47 10.00 -29.93
N PRO A 110 21.11 11.06 -30.47
CA PRO A 110 22.48 11.45 -30.11
C PRO A 110 22.55 12.12 -28.73
N LEU A 111 22.14 11.39 -27.69
CA LEU A 111 22.20 11.81 -26.28
C LEU A 111 23.46 11.25 -25.64
N THR A 112 24.16 12.08 -24.86
CA THR A 112 25.28 11.59 -24.03
C THR A 112 24.75 10.84 -22.81
N ASP A 113 25.46 9.80 -22.39
CA ASP A 113 25.08 8.94 -21.26
C ASP A 113 24.79 9.75 -19.98
N LYS A 114 25.60 10.78 -19.73
CA LYS A 114 25.43 11.72 -18.61
C LYS A 114 24.11 12.50 -18.71
N GLN A 115 23.77 13.02 -19.89
CA GLN A 115 22.54 13.80 -20.08
C GLN A 115 21.29 12.94 -19.92
N PHE A 116 21.32 11.70 -20.41
CA PHE A 116 20.22 10.76 -20.28
C PHE A 116 19.97 10.38 -18.82
N PHE A 117 21.03 9.98 -18.11
CA PHE A 117 20.92 9.57 -16.71
C PHE A 117 20.52 10.72 -15.78
N LEU A 118 21.16 11.90 -15.92
CA LEU A 118 20.83 13.07 -15.10
C LEU A 118 19.39 13.54 -15.29
N ALA A 119 18.86 13.49 -16.51
CA ALA A 119 17.48 13.87 -16.76
C ALA A 119 16.48 12.98 -16.01
N LYS A 120 16.74 11.66 -15.97
CA LYS A 120 15.92 10.73 -15.20
C LYS A 120 16.05 10.96 -13.70
N PHE A 121 17.28 11.08 -13.20
CA PHE A 121 17.53 11.35 -11.79
C PHE A 121 16.78 12.60 -11.32
N ILE A 122 16.88 13.70 -12.07
CA ILE A 122 16.16 14.96 -11.77
C ILE A 122 14.65 14.75 -11.77
N SER A 123 14.10 14.00 -12.75
CA SER A 123 12.66 13.76 -12.83
C SER A 123 12.13 12.95 -11.64
N THR A 124 12.89 11.94 -11.18
CA THR A 124 12.55 11.13 -10.01
C THR A 124 12.69 11.95 -8.73
N TYR A 125 13.76 12.74 -8.62
CA TYR A 125 14.02 13.64 -7.49
C TYR A 125 12.91 14.67 -7.27
N ILE A 126 12.44 15.32 -8.34
CA ILE A 126 11.31 16.28 -8.25
C ILE A 126 10.03 15.60 -7.76
N CYS A 127 9.81 14.33 -8.09
CA CYS A 127 8.65 13.58 -7.60
C CYS A 127 8.75 13.25 -6.10
N GLU A 128 9.96 13.13 -5.55
CA GLU A 128 10.19 12.80 -4.13
C GLU A 128 10.22 14.01 -3.20
N LEU A 129 10.64 15.17 -3.71
CA LEU A 129 10.71 16.42 -2.94
C LEU A 129 9.43 16.78 -2.16
N PRO A 130 8.21 16.67 -2.71
CA PRO A 130 7.00 16.98 -1.95
C PRO A 130 6.77 16.04 -0.77
N VAL A 131 7.16 14.76 -0.91
CA VAL A 131 7.01 13.75 0.14
C VAL A 131 7.99 14.03 1.28
N SER A 132 9.27 14.27 0.97
CA SER A 132 10.26 14.60 1.99
C SER A 132 9.95 15.91 2.70
N PHE A 133 9.51 16.92 1.95
CA PHE A 133 9.08 18.22 2.50
C PHE A 133 7.95 18.04 3.51
N ALA A 134 6.89 17.32 3.15
CA ALA A 134 5.75 17.10 4.04
C ALA A 134 6.17 16.40 5.34
N LEU A 135 7.00 15.36 5.26
CA LEU A 135 7.47 14.62 6.43
C LEU A 135 8.36 15.47 7.34
N ILE A 136 9.35 16.17 6.77
CA ILE A 136 10.29 17.00 7.55
C ILE A 136 9.54 18.16 8.22
N VAL A 137 8.71 18.89 7.46
CA VAL A 137 7.99 20.05 7.99
C VAL A 137 7.06 19.64 9.13
N ILE A 138 6.22 18.62 8.93
CA ILE A 138 5.29 18.17 9.98
C ILE A 138 6.06 17.72 11.23
N GLY A 139 7.13 16.94 11.04
CA GLY A 139 7.96 16.45 12.13
C GLY A 139 8.65 17.55 12.94
N VAL A 140 9.29 18.48 12.25
CA VAL A 140 10.05 19.58 12.88
C VAL A 140 9.10 20.60 13.51
N VAL A 141 7.91 20.85 12.96
CA VAL A 141 6.92 21.74 13.58
C VAL A 141 6.47 21.20 14.95
N ILE A 142 6.27 19.88 15.08
CA ILE A 142 5.92 19.25 16.36
C ILE A 142 7.06 19.43 17.37
N TYR A 143 8.30 19.15 16.96
CA TYR A 143 9.48 19.35 17.81
C TYR A 143 9.65 20.82 18.22
N GLY A 144 9.59 21.73 17.25
CA GLY A 144 9.81 23.16 17.46
C GLY A 144 8.72 23.80 18.31
N LYS A 145 7.47 23.35 18.21
CA LYS A 145 6.37 23.80 19.08
C LYS A 145 6.63 23.43 20.54
N ASN A 146 7.09 22.20 20.79
CA ASN A 146 7.21 21.68 22.14
C ASN A 146 8.50 22.12 22.84
N GLU A 147 9.56 22.41 22.08
CA GLU A 147 10.85 22.92 22.57
C GLU A 147 10.97 24.47 22.45
N GLY A 148 9.92 25.16 21.99
CA GLY A 148 9.91 26.63 21.87
C GLY A 148 10.83 27.21 20.78
N LEU A 149 11.26 26.41 19.81
CA LEU A 149 12.25 26.78 18.78
C LEU A 149 11.65 27.51 17.56
N LEU A 150 10.32 27.66 17.48
CA LEU A 150 9.64 28.24 16.31
C LEU A 150 10.03 29.70 16.02
N THR A 151 10.51 30.44 17.02
CA THR A 151 10.94 31.83 16.85
C THR A 151 12.34 31.95 16.24
N ASN A 152 13.11 30.88 16.16
CA ASN A 152 14.50 30.92 15.74
C ASN A 152 14.65 30.77 14.20
N PRO A 153 15.20 31.77 13.48
CA PRO A 153 15.38 31.69 12.03
C PRO A 153 16.22 30.50 11.55
N LEU A 154 17.14 30.02 12.38
CA LEU A 154 18.02 28.89 12.05
C LEU A 154 17.22 27.60 11.82
N LEU A 155 16.08 27.42 12.49
CA LEU A 155 15.21 26.25 12.31
C LEU A 155 14.67 26.18 10.88
N TYR A 156 14.21 27.31 10.33
CA TYR A 156 13.68 27.37 8.97
C TYR A 156 14.76 27.10 7.93
N LEU A 157 15.98 27.59 8.15
CA LEU A 157 17.13 27.28 7.31
C LEU A 157 17.46 25.78 7.34
N SER A 158 17.49 25.17 8.54
CA SER A 158 17.70 23.73 8.71
C SER A 158 16.62 22.93 7.98
N VAL A 159 15.34 23.30 8.10
CA VAL A 159 14.25 22.62 7.37
C VAL A 159 14.45 22.70 5.85
N LEU A 160 14.78 23.89 5.32
CA LEU A 160 14.94 24.11 3.89
C LEU A 160 16.10 23.27 3.32
N VAL A 161 17.27 23.32 3.97
CA VAL A 161 18.45 22.58 3.51
C VAL A 161 18.21 21.08 3.58
N ASN A 162 17.70 20.58 4.71
CA ASN A 162 17.44 19.15 4.88
C ASN A 162 16.39 18.64 3.88
N THR A 163 15.35 19.42 3.59
CA THR A 163 14.32 19.06 2.60
C THR A 163 14.92 18.78 1.22
N ILE A 164 15.91 19.55 0.80
CA ILE A 164 16.54 19.43 -0.51
C ILE A 164 17.57 18.29 -0.48
N VAL A 165 18.44 18.26 0.53
CA VAL A 165 19.64 17.43 0.48
C VAL A 165 19.37 15.98 0.90
N ILE A 166 18.52 15.72 1.89
CA ILE A 166 18.24 14.36 2.36
C ILE A 166 17.65 13.45 1.26
N PRO A 167 16.56 13.81 0.56
CA PRO A 167 16.01 12.96 -0.49
C PRO A 167 17.01 12.77 -1.65
N LEU A 168 17.84 13.77 -1.93
CA LEU A 168 18.88 13.67 -2.95
C LEU A 168 19.88 12.55 -2.63
N ILE A 169 20.38 12.51 -1.39
CA ILE A 169 21.34 11.50 -0.93
C ILE A 169 20.69 10.11 -1.00
N ILE A 170 19.48 9.99 -0.47
CA ILE A 170 18.73 8.72 -0.43
C ILE A 170 18.50 8.19 -1.85
N LEU A 171 18.04 9.05 -2.76
CA LEU A 171 17.78 8.68 -4.15
C LEU A 171 19.07 8.27 -4.87
N ALA A 172 20.18 8.96 -4.62
CA ALA A 172 21.47 8.58 -5.19
C ALA A 172 21.89 7.16 -4.73
N VAL A 173 21.69 6.84 -3.45
CA VAL A 173 21.89 5.47 -2.93
C VAL A 173 20.96 4.47 -3.60
N CYS A 174 19.68 4.80 -3.82
CA CYS A 174 18.74 3.93 -4.53
C CYS A 174 19.23 3.60 -5.95
N TYR A 175 19.68 4.60 -6.71
CA TYR A 175 20.22 4.38 -8.06
C TYR A 175 21.49 3.52 -8.04
N VAL A 176 22.42 3.74 -7.09
CA VAL A 176 23.61 2.89 -6.93
C VAL A 176 23.22 1.44 -6.72
N LEU A 177 22.30 1.19 -5.78
CA LEU A 177 21.86 -0.17 -5.44
C LEU A 177 21.19 -0.84 -6.64
N VAL A 178 20.26 -0.16 -7.31
CA VAL A 178 19.55 -0.73 -8.48
C VAL A 178 20.52 -1.03 -9.62
N ILE A 179 21.44 -0.11 -9.94
CA ILE A 179 22.45 -0.31 -11.00
C ILE A 179 23.36 -1.51 -10.66
N LEU A 180 23.82 -1.60 -9.41
CA LEU A 180 24.69 -2.69 -8.96
C LEU A 180 23.96 -4.04 -9.03
N ILE A 181 22.72 -4.11 -8.53
CA ILE A 181 21.89 -5.32 -8.59
C ILE A 181 21.68 -5.77 -10.04
N LEU A 182 21.34 -4.86 -10.95
CA LEU A 182 21.07 -5.19 -12.35
C LEU A 182 22.33 -5.55 -13.16
N ASN A 183 23.49 -5.03 -12.75
CA ASN A 183 24.77 -5.38 -13.38
C ASN A 183 25.26 -6.77 -12.94
N ILE A 184 25.05 -7.15 -11.67
CA ILE A 184 25.42 -8.47 -11.15
C ILE A 184 24.41 -9.54 -11.59
N PHE A 185 23.12 -9.24 -11.49
CA PHE A 185 22.04 -10.20 -11.71
C PHE A 185 21.29 -9.88 -13.02
N SER A 186 21.88 -10.27 -14.14
CA SER A 186 21.29 -10.02 -15.47
C SER A 186 19.89 -10.63 -15.65
N PHE A 187 19.54 -11.71 -14.93
CA PHE A 187 18.19 -12.29 -14.95
C PHE A 187 17.11 -11.36 -14.35
N LEU A 188 17.51 -10.40 -13.51
CA LEU A 188 16.62 -9.35 -12.99
C LEU A 188 16.33 -8.25 -14.01
N LYS A 189 16.93 -8.30 -15.22
CA LYS A 189 16.53 -7.44 -16.35
C LYS A 189 15.13 -7.77 -16.90
N ASN A 190 14.47 -8.80 -16.36
CA ASN A 190 13.05 -9.01 -16.56
C ASN A 190 12.25 -8.14 -15.56
N LYS A 191 11.52 -7.16 -16.09
CA LYS A 191 10.64 -6.25 -15.35
C LYS A 191 9.78 -6.96 -14.32
N THR A 192 9.14 -8.04 -14.73
CA THR A 192 8.16 -8.75 -13.92
C THR A 192 8.81 -9.47 -12.74
N LEU A 193 10.00 -10.05 -12.95
CA LEU A 193 10.80 -10.67 -11.88
C LEU A 193 11.38 -9.62 -10.92
N LEU A 194 11.91 -8.50 -11.44
CA LEU A 194 12.48 -7.43 -10.64
C LEU A 194 11.46 -6.82 -9.69
N ILE A 195 10.27 -6.49 -10.20
CA ILE A 195 9.18 -5.94 -9.38
C ILE A 195 8.74 -6.98 -8.34
N GLY A 196 8.60 -8.26 -8.73
CA GLY A 196 8.23 -9.33 -7.80
C GLY A 196 9.23 -9.51 -6.65
N ILE A 197 10.52 -9.59 -6.96
CA ILE A 197 11.58 -9.79 -5.95
C ILE A 197 11.75 -8.53 -5.09
N SER A 198 11.73 -7.34 -5.68
CA SER A 198 11.82 -6.08 -4.93
C SER A 198 10.66 -5.95 -3.95
N THR A 199 9.42 -6.21 -4.38
CA THR A 199 8.25 -6.12 -3.50
C THR A 199 8.30 -7.16 -2.39
N ALA A 200 8.72 -8.40 -2.68
CA ALA A 200 8.94 -9.42 -1.66
C ALA A 200 10.02 -9.01 -0.65
N CYS A 201 11.15 -8.46 -1.12
CA CYS A 201 12.25 -8.00 -0.27
C CYS A 201 11.83 -6.84 0.63
N LEU A 202 11.15 -5.82 0.08
CA LEU A 202 10.61 -4.69 0.84
C LEU A 202 9.62 -5.17 1.92
N LEU A 203 8.78 -6.15 1.58
CA LEU A 203 7.80 -6.73 2.50
C LEU A 203 8.48 -7.50 3.64
N ILE A 204 9.52 -8.29 3.33
CA ILE A 204 10.34 -8.95 4.36
C ILE A 204 11.03 -7.91 5.25
N ALA A 205 11.55 -6.82 4.68
CA ALA A 205 12.20 -5.75 5.44
C ALA A 205 11.22 -5.05 6.39
N ILE A 206 10.00 -4.74 5.93
CA ILE A 206 8.96 -4.14 6.77
C ILE A 206 8.57 -5.09 7.90
N LEU A 207 8.40 -6.38 7.61
CA LEU A 207 8.13 -7.41 8.62
C LEU A 207 9.26 -7.53 9.64
N ALA A 208 10.52 -7.51 9.20
CA ALA A 208 11.69 -7.58 10.06
C ALA A 208 11.79 -6.35 10.96
N LEU A 209 11.56 -5.14 10.43
CA LEU A 209 11.52 -3.92 11.22
C LEU A 209 10.38 -3.93 12.25
N ASN A 210 9.20 -4.43 11.84
CA ASN A 210 8.05 -4.59 12.75
C ASN A 210 8.37 -5.57 13.89
N PHE A 211 9.02 -6.70 13.57
CA PHE A 211 9.50 -7.68 14.54
C PHE A 211 10.50 -7.07 15.53
N SER A 212 11.50 -6.33 15.03
CA SER A 212 12.48 -5.64 15.88
C SER A 212 11.82 -4.61 16.79
N TYR A 213 10.89 -3.81 16.26
CA TYR A 213 10.14 -2.83 17.04
C TYR A 213 9.31 -3.49 18.15
N GLN A 214 8.60 -4.57 17.83
CA GLN A 214 7.80 -5.29 18.83
C GLN A 214 8.66 -5.91 19.91
N ASN A 215 9.78 -6.56 19.55
CA ASN A 215 10.72 -7.10 20.54
C ASN A 215 11.24 -6.01 21.49
N LEU A 216 11.55 -4.81 20.97
CA LEU A 216 12.00 -3.69 21.77
C LEU A 216 10.89 -3.13 22.68
N MET A 217 9.69 -2.86 22.14
CA MET A 217 8.57 -2.34 22.93
C MET A 217 8.13 -3.31 24.01
N MET A 218 8.16 -4.60 23.71
CA MET A 218 7.83 -5.63 24.67
C MET A 218 8.87 -5.77 25.76
N SER A 219 10.16 -5.77 25.40
CA SER A 219 11.24 -5.81 26.39
C SER A 219 11.21 -4.59 27.33
N ALA A 220 10.70 -3.45 26.87
CA ALA A 220 10.54 -2.25 27.69
C ALA A 220 9.32 -2.32 28.63
N ALA A 221 8.30 -3.10 28.25
CA ALA A 221 7.12 -3.35 29.07
C ALA A 221 7.36 -4.38 30.19
N THR A 222 8.28 -5.32 30.00
CA THR A 222 8.55 -6.41 30.96
C THR A 222 9.45 -6.05 32.12
N ASN A 223 10.55 -5.34 31.85
CA ASN A 223 11.62 -5.15 32.85
C ASN A 223 11.57 -3.74 33.49
N GLY A 224 10.51 -2.97 33.19
CA GLY A 224 10.62 -1.52 33.17
C GLY A 224 11.67 -1.06 32.16
N ILE A 225 11.84 0.25 32.04
CA ILE A 225 12.99 0.81 31.32
C ILE A 225 14.21 0.65 32.24
N SER A 226 14.82 -0.54 32.25
CA SER A 226 16.06 -0.75 33.01
C SER A 226 17.17 0.12 32.42
N GLN A 227 18.09 0.58 33.27
CA GLN A 227 19.21 1.43 32.86
C GLN A 227 20.12 0.70 31.84
N GLU A 228 20.14 -0.63 31.86
CA GLU A 228 20.78 -1.51 30.87
C GLU A 228 20.03 -1.53 29.52
N MET A 229 18.70 -1.43 29.54
CA MET A 229 17.90 -1.31 28.33
C MET A 229 18.05 0.07 27.69
N LEU A 230 18.08 1.13 28.50
CA LEU A 230 18.40 2.47 28.00
C LEU A 230 19.79 2.52 27.39
N THR A 231 20.80 1.98 28.07
CA THR A 231 22.17 1.97 27.56
C THR A 231 22.31 1.12 26.30
N SER A 232 21.67 -0.05 26.21
CA SER A 232 21.66 -0.87 24.99
C SER A 232 20.92 -0.20 23.83
N VAL A 233 19.78 0.47 24.09
CA VAL A 233 19.04 1.25 23.10
C VAL A 233 19.86 2.47 22.67
N THR A 234 20.50 3.21 23.57
CA THR A 234 21.38 4.33 23.20
C THR A 234 22.63 3.85 22.46
N ASN A 235 23.16 2.68 22.79
CA ASN A 235 24.32 2.09 22.11
C ASN A 235 23.97 1.60 20.70
N THR A 236 22.78 1.01 20.51
CA THR A 236 22.30 0.62 19.18
C THR A 236 21.91 1.84 18.35
N ILE A 237 21.20 2.81 18.93
CA ILE A 237 20.87 4.07 18.26
C ILE A 237 22.17 4.79 17.86
N SER A 238 23.15 4.93 18.75
CA SER A 238 24.43 5.58 18.42
C SER A 238 25.27 4.80 17.40
N SER A 239 25.25 3.47 17.44
CA SER A 239 25.97 2.62 16.46
C SER A 239 25.33 2.69 15.07
N VAL A 240 24.00 2.62 14.98
CA VAL A 240 23.26 2.79 13.73
C VAL A 240 23.44 4.21 13.20
N ALA A 241 23.42 5.20 14.10
CA ALA A 241 23.61 6.58 13.74
C ALA A 241 25.02 6.85 13.17
N LYS A 242 26.07 6.18 13.68
CA LYS A 242 27.43 6.27 13.09
C LYS A 242 27.49 5.73 11.65
N ILE A 243 26.71 4.70 11.33
CA ILE A 243 26.63 4.15 9.96
C ILE A 243 25.81 5.09 9.06
N LEU A 244 24.77 5.73 9.60
CA LEU A 244 23.90 6.66 8.91
C LEU A 244 24.22 8.12 9.25
N MET A 245 25.47 8.53 9.04
CA MET A 245 25.97 9.88 9.35
C MET A 245 25.08 11.03 8.83
N PRO A 246 24.47 10.97 7.62
CA PRO A 246 23.57 12.04 7.17
C PRO A 246 22.35 12.25 8.07
N ILE A 247 21.85 11.18 8.72
CA ILE A 247 20.72 11.28 9.67
C ILE A 247 21.18 11.88 11.00
N GLN A 248 22.41 11.60 11.43
CA GLN A 248 22.98 12.27 12.60
C GLN A 248 23.09 13.78 12.37
N TRP A 249 23.63 14.19 11.22
CA TRP A 249 23.76 15.61 10.90
C TRP A 249 22.40 16.28 10.74
N PHE A 250 21.40 15.56 10.21
CA PHE A 250 20.01 16.00 10.24
C PHE A 250 19.54 16.27 11.67
N ALA A 251 19.69 15.31 12.59
CA ALA A 251 19.23 15.45 13.97
C ALA A 251 19.94 16.59 14.71
N GLU A 252 21.27 16.65 14.60
CA GLU A 252 22.11 17.66 15.21
C GLU A 252 21.84 19.08 14.68
N SER A 253 21.30 19.20 13.46
CA SER A 253 20.87 20.48 12.90
C SER A 253 19.63 21.08 13.59
N PHE A 254 18.92 20.28 14.40
CA PHE A 254 17.76 20.71 15.18
C PHE A 254 18.03 20.77 16.69
N THR A 255 18.80 19.83 17.24
CA THR A 255 19.04 19.77 18.70
C THR A 255 19.99 20.86 19.20
N ASN A 256 20.95 21.31 18.38
CA ASN A 256 21.99 22.27 18.79
C ASN A 256 21.65 23.74 18.45
N ILE A 257 20.41 24.03 18.05
CA ILE A 257 19.98 25.36 17.61
C ILE A 257 20.18 26.42 18.71
N ASN A 258 19.93 26.07 19.97
CA ASN A 258 20.08 26.98 21.11
C ASN A 258 21.50 27.00 21.71
N THR A 259 22.34 26.00 21.41
CA THR A 259 23.65 25.83 22.06
C THR A 259 24.80 26.42 21.23
N SER A 260 24.80 26.24 19.92
CA SER A 260 25.87 26.74 19.04
C SER A 260 25.44 26.85 17.58
N VAL A 261 25.29 28.09 17.11
CA VAL A 261 25.00 28.42 15.71
C VAL A 261 26.06 27.84 14.77
N GLY A 262 27.34 27.89 15.16
CA GLY A 262 28.45 27.36 14.37
C GLY A 262 28.38 25.85 14.17
N SER A 263 27.93 25.11 15.19
CA SER A 263 27.76 23.65 15.08
C SER A 263 26.66 23.28 14.09
N VAL A 264 25.52 23.99 14.13
CA VAL A 264 24.40 23.75 13.20
C VAL A 264 24.82 24.04 11.76
N LEU A 265 25.45 25.20 11.52
CA LEU A 265 25.95 25.59 10.19
C LEU A 265 26.96 24.58 9.63
N LEU A 266 27.87 24.09 10.47
CA LEU A 266 28.85 23.08 10.06
C LEU A 266 28.16 21.78 9.62
N LYS A 267 27.11 21.33 10.33
CA LYS A 267 26.37 20.11 9.97
C LYS A 267 25.57 20.28 8.69
N LEU A 268 24.94 21.44 8.48
CA LEU A 268 24.29 21.77 7.21
C LEU A 268 25.29 21.85 6.05
N LEU A 269 26.49 22.38 6.29
CA LEU A 269 27.57 22.42 5.30
C LEU A 269 28.06 21.01 4.94
N LEU A 270 28.29 20.15 5.93
CA LEU A 270 28.68 18.76 5.69
C LEU A 270 27.61 18.00 4.90
N LEU A 271 26.34 18.21 5.23
CA LEU A 271 25.23 17.58 4.53
C LEU A 271 25.17 18.04 3.05
N THR A 272 25.21 19.36 2.81
CA THR A 272 25.20 19.93 1.46
C THR A 272 26.42 19.52 0.64
N ALA A 273 27.60 19.46 1.26
CA ALA A 273 28.82 18.97 0.63
C ALA A 273 28.68 17.50 0.21
N LEU A 274 28.13 16.66 1.09
CA LEU A 274 27.88 15.25 0.78
C LEU A 274 26.87 15.10 -0.38
N GLY A 275 25.78 15.87 -0.38
CA GLY A 275 24.84 15.92 -1.50
C GLY A 275 25.50 16.36 -2.82
N ALA A 276 26.39 17.35 -2.77
CA ALA A 276 27.13 17.81 -3.94
C ALA A 276 28.09 16.74 -4.49
N VAL A 277 28.78 15.98 -3.62
CA VAL A 277 29.62 14.84 -4.03
C VAL A 277 28.78 13.80 -4.77
N PHE A 278 27.60 13.46 -4.26
CA PHE A 278 26.69 12.55 -4.95
C PHE A 278 26.31 13.07 -6.34
N LEU A 279 25.89 14.34 -6.45
CA LEU A 279 25.50 14.93 -7.73
C LEU A 279 26.62 15.02 -8.76
N PHE A 280 27.77 15.56 -8.36
CA PHE A 280 28.83 15.96 -9.30
C PHE A 280 29.89 14.89 -9.53
N LEU A 281 30.08 13.97 -8.59
CA LEU A 281 31.12 12.93 -8.70
C LEU A 281 30.49 11.56 -8.99
N LEU A 282 29.48 11.17 -8.21
CA LEU A 282 28.96 9.82 -8.26
C LEU A 282 28.02 9.57 -9.46
N LEU A 283 27.09 10.49 -9.74
CA LEU A 283 26.13 10.31 -10.84
C LEU A 283 26.80 10.27 -12.23
N PRO A 284 27.81 11.09 -12.55
CA PRO A 284 28.51 10.97 -13.82
C PRO A 284 29.25 9.63 -13.97
N LEU A 285 29.81 9.09 -12.88
CA LEU A 285 30.52 7.80 -12.87
C LEU A 285 29.54 6.63 -13.15
N LEU A 286 28.33 6.72 -12.62
CA LEU A 286 27.27 5.72 -12.82
C LEU A 286 26.61 5.77 -14.20
N SER A 287 26.77 6.86 -14.95
CA SER A 287 26.02 7.07 -16.21
C SER A 287 26.27 6.00 -17.27
N SER A 288 27.51 5.51 -17.40
CA SER A 288 27.86 4.44 -18.34
C SER A 288 27.31 3.07 -17.90
N LEU A 289 27.40 2.76 -16.60
CA LEU A 289 26.83 1.55 -16.00
C LEU A 289 25.31 1.54 -16.15
N TYR A 290 24.67 2.70 -15.92
CA TYR A 290 23.24 2.88 -16.10
C TYR A 290 22.80 2.48 -17.52
N LYS A 291 23.46 3.02 -18.55
CA LYS A 291 23.16 2.68 -19.95
C LYS A 291 23.29 1.18 -20.23
N LYS A 292 24.34 0.53 -19.72
CA LYS A 292 24.55 -0.93 -19.85
C LYS A 292 23.45 -1.75 -19.16
N THR A 293 22.89 -1.25 -18.05
CA THR A 293 21.77 -1.92 -17.36
C THR A 293 20.44 -1.78 -18.09
N VAL A 294 20.22 -0.66 -18.79
CA VAL A 294 19.00 -0.42 -19.57
C VAL A 294 18.99 -1.24 -20.87
N ILE A 295 20.13 -1.43 -21.52
CA ILE A 295 20.24 -2.28 -22.72
C ILE A 295 20.00 -3.75 -22.34
N GLY A 296 19.09 -4.41 -23.06
CA GLY A 296 18.65 -5.78 -22.80
C GLY A 296 17.59 -5.90 -21.70
N PHE A 297 17.06 -4.77 -21.20
CA PHE A 297 15.94 -4.77 -20.28
C PHE A 297 14.67 -5.14 -21.04
N ASN A 298 13.94 -6.17 -20.56
CA ASN A 298 12.70 -6.66 -21.19
C ASN A 298 12.87 -7.44 -22.51
N GLU A 299 14.09 -7.84 -22.89
CA GLU A 299 14.30 -8.79 -24.00
C GLU A 299 13.74 -10.17 -23.64
N ILE A 300 12.68 -10.59 -24.32
CA ILE A 300 12.12 -11.94 -24.16
C ILE A 300 12.98 -12.88 -25.00
N SER A 301 13.95 -13.56 -24.38
CA SER A 301 14.66 -14.65 -25.05
C SER A 301 13.67 -15.79 -25.30
N ALA A 302 13.21 -15.95 -26.54
CA ALA A 302 12.36 -17.08 -26.90
C ALA A 302 13.18 -18.38 -26.78
N LYS A 303 13.00 -19.12 -25.68
CA LYS A 303 13.56 -20.47 -25.55
C LYS A 303 12.81 -21.39 -26.51
N ARG A 304 13.52 -21.95 -27.49
CA ARG A 304 12.99 -23.02 -28.36
C ARG A 304 12.53 -24.19 -27.49
N ILE A 305 11.24 -24.54 -27.57
CA ILE A 305 10.67 -25.68 -26.86
C ILE A 305 11.04 -26.95 -27.65
N SER A 306 11.54 -27.99 -26.96
CA SER A 306 11.84 -29.28 -27.57
C SER A 306 10.56 -30.05 -27.90
N LYS A 307 10.61 -30.95 -28.90
CA LYS A 307 9.43 -31.76 -29.32
C LYS A 307 8.81 -32.55 -28.17
N ASP A 308 9.62 -33.19 -27.32
CA ASP A 308 9.12 -33.97 -26.17
C ASP A 308 8.30 -33.11 -25.17
N LYS A 309 8.65 -31.82 -25.04
CA LYS A 309 7.89 -30.88 -24.19
C LYS A 309 6.56 -30.47 -24.82
N ILE A 310 6.44 -30.55 -26.14
CA ILE A 310 5.19 -30.27 -26.86
C ILE A 310 4.23 -31.46 -26.71
N ASP A 311 4.73 -32.68 -26.87
CA ASP A 311 3.90 -33.89 -26.76
C ASP A 311 3.36 -34.08 -25.34
N THR A 312 4.20 -33.84 -24.33
CA THR A 312 3.77 -33.83 -22.93
C THR A 312 2.75 -32.72 -22.64
N PHE A 313 2.91 -31.52 -23.22
CA PHE A 313 1.92 -30.44 -23.10
C PHE A 313 0.56 -30.83 -23.70
N ILE A 314 0.54 -31.43 -24.90
CA ILE A 314 -0.71 -31.84 -25.55
C ILE A 314 -1.44 -32.91 -24.72
N GLN A 315 -0.73 -33.92 -24.22
CA GLN A 315 -1.34 -35.02 -23.47
C GLN A 315 -1.85 -34.61 -22.08
N HIS A 316 -1.15 -33.70 -21.39
CA HIS A 316 -1.50 -33.33 -20.02
C HIS A 316 -2.33 -32.04 -19.89
N ASP A 317 -2.09 -31.02 -20.72
CA ASP A 317 -2.67 -29.69 -20.56
C ASP A 317 -3.91 -29.43 -21.44
N ILE A 318 -4.14 -30.21 -22.51
CA ILE A 318 -5.32 -30.08 -23.37
C ILE A 318 -6.39 -31.09 -22.93
N LYS A 319 -7.20 -30.70 -21.95
CA LYS A 319 -8.32 -31.51 -21.45
C LYS A 319 -9.65 -30.78 -21.59
N SER A 320 -10.70 -31.52 -21.95
CA SER A 320 -12.07 -30.98 -21.97
C SER A 320 -12.51 -30.64 -20.55
N THR A 321 -12.94 -29.40 -20.33
CA THR A 321 -13.44 -28.93 -19.03
C THR A 321 -14.73 -28.14 -19.23
N PRO A 322 -15.62 -28.09 -18.22
CA PRO A 322 -16.84 -27.29 -18.30
C PRO A 322 -16.52 -25.83 -18.62
N LEU A 323 -17.33 -25.21 -19.49
CA LEU A 323 -17.03 -23.89 -20.05
C LEU A 323 -16.80 -22.81 -18.96
N LEU A 324 -17.65 -22.78 -17.94
CA LEU A 324 -17.52 -21.84 -16.82
C LEU A 324 -16.19 -22.03 -16.08
N LYS A 325 -15.78 -23.29 -15.85
CA LYS A 325 -14.52 -23.64 -15.18
C LYS A 325 -13.32 -23.22 -16.04
N ALA A 326 -13.38 -23.44 -17.35
CA ALA A 326 -12.32 -23.04 -18.27
C ALA A 326 -12.09 -21.51 -18.25
N VAL A 327 -13.17 -20.73 -18.35
CA VAL A 327 -13.11 -19.26 -18.33
C VAL A 327 -12.64 -18.75 -16.96
N PHE A 328 -13.13 -19.35 -15.87
CA PHE A 328 -12.72 -19.03 -14.51
C PHE A 328 -11.23 -19.31 -14.27
N VAL A 329 -10.76 -20.52 -14.59
CA VAL A 329 -9.35 -20.91 -14.43
C VAL A 329 -8.43 -20.04 -15.28
N ARG A 330 -8.87 -19.65 -16.49
CA ARG A 330 -8.15 -18.68 -17.33
C ARG A 330 -7.99 -17.34 -16.60
N ASP A 331 -9.06 -16.80 -16.02
CA ASP A 331 -9.02 -15.51 -15.31
C ASP A 331 -8.12 -15.55 -14.07
N VAL A 332 -8.19 -16.64 -13.29
CA VAL A 332 -7.31 -16.89 -12.14
C VAL A 332 -5.86 -16.98 -12.59
N LYS A 333 -5.54 -17.86 -13.55
CA LYS A 333 -4.17 -18.03 -14.04
C LYS A 333 -3.59 -16.72 -14.59
N SER A 334 -4.41 -15.92 -15.28
CA SER A 334 -4.00 -14.60 -15.77
C SER A 334 -3.58 -13.68 -14.63
N LEU A 335 -4.36 -13.62 -13.54
CA LEU A 335 -4.05 -12.82 -12.34
C LEU A 335 -2.74 -13.25 -11.67
N PHE A 336 -2.51 -14.55 -11.49
CA PHE A 336 -1.32 -15.08 -10.79
C PHE A 336 -0.05 -15.05 -11.65
N ARG A 337 -0.18 -15.08 -12.99
CA ARG A 337 0.97 -14.99 -13.90
C ARG A 337 1.63 -13.61 -13.92
N GLU A 338 0.88 -12.57 -13.56
CA GLU A 338 1.38 -11.20 -13.48
C GLU A 338 1.62 -10.80 -12.01
N PRO A 339 2.87 -10.79 -11.52
CA PRO A 339 3.26 -10.31 -10.20
C PRO A 339 2.65 -8.96 -9.81
N THR A 340 2.50 -8.05 -10.77
CA THR A 340 1.87 -6.74 -10.51
C THR A 340 0.38 -6.86 -10.19
N TRP A 341 -0.33 -7.87 -10.69
CA TRP A 341 -1.72 -8.11 -10.33
C TRP A 341 -1.83 -8.90 -9.03
N LEU A 342 -0.95 -9.88 -8.83
CA LEU A 342 -0.89 -10.67 -7.60
C LEU A 342 -0.62 -9.81 -6.36
N THR A 343 0.43 -8.99 -6.41
CA THR A 343 0.87 -8.14 -5.28
C THR A 343 -0.15 -7.07 -4.89
N ASN A 344 -0.98 -6.62 -5.85
CA ASN A 344 -1.93 -5.53 -5.63
C ASN A 344 -3.37 -6.00 -5.41
N GLY A 345 -3.65 -7.30 -5.59
CA GLY A 345 -4.95 -7.89 -5.33
C GLY A 345 -4.87 -8.96 -4.25
N PRO A 346 -4.75 -10.26 -4.60
CA PRO A 346 -4.88 -11.36 -3.64
C PRO A 346 -3.85 -11.37 -2.52
N LEU A 347 -2.61 -10.94 -2.78
CA LEU A 347 -1.52 -11.07 -1.82
C LEU A 347 -1.81 -10.29 -0.52
N ILE A 348 -2.50 -9.15 -0.63
CA ILE A 348 -2.82 -8.28 0.51
C ILE A 348 -3.72 -9.00 1.53
N ILE A 349 -4.63 -9.86 1.06
CA ILE A 349 -5.53 -10.65 1.92
C ILE A 349 -4.75 -11.61 2.82
N PHE A 350 -3.69 -12.22 2.29
CA PHE A 350 -2.87 -13.16 3.06
C PHE A 350 -1.83 -12.44 3.92
N LEU A 351 -1.33 -11.30 3.44
CA LEU A 351 -0.28 -10.56 4.10
C LEU A 351 -0.75 -10.01 5.45
N MET A 352 -1.96 -9.46 5.52
CA MET A 352 -2.41 -8.77 6.74
C MET A 352 -2.64 -9.71 7.94
N PRO A 353 -3.34 -10.86 7.80
CA PRO A 353 -3.40 -11.87 8.85
C PRO A 353 -2.03 -12.44 9.20
N LEU A 354 -1.12 -12.57 8.23
CA LEU A 354 0.23 -13.04 8.47
C LEU A 354 1.01 -12.05 9.34
N ILE A 355 0.95 -10.75 9.05
CA ILE A 355 1.54 -9.69 9.90
C ILE A 355 0.98 -9.79 11.33
N ILE A 356 -0.34 -9.89 11.47
CA ILE A 356 -1.00 -9.97 12.78
C ILE A 356 -0.58 -11.24 13.53
N PHE A 357 -0.63 -12.41 12.87
CA PHE A 357 -0.24 -13.68 13.47
C PHE A 357 1.22 -13.69 13.91
N PHE A 358 2.13 -13.21 13.07
CA PHE A 358 3.54 -13.08 13.44
C PHE A 358 3.73 -12.10 14.60
N SER A 359 3.03 -10.97 14.59
CA SER A 359 3.10 -10.02 15.71
C SER A 359 2.64 -10.63 17.04
N MET A 360 1.56 -11.43 17.00
CA MET A 360 1.05 -12.14 18.18
C MET A 360 1.97 -13.28 18.60
N TYR A 361 2.53 -14.06 17.67
CA TYR A 361 3.46 -15.15 17.98
C TYR A 361 4.70 -14.66 18.73
N VAL A 362 5.26 -13.55 18.27
CA VAL A 362 6.38 -12.86 18.93
C VAL A 362 5.94 -12.34 20.29
N SER A 363 4.73 -11.78 20.35
CA SER A 363 4.13 -11.31 21.59
C SER A 363 4.04 -12.40 22.67
N ILE A 364 3.87 -13.65 22.26
CA ILE A 364 3.72 -14.79 23.19
C ILE A 364 5.08 -15.40 23.57
N LYS A 365 6.10 -15.35 22.70
CA LYS A 365 7.36 -16.08 22.89
C LYS A 365 8.40 -15.35 23.75
N SER A 366 8.32 -14.04 23.93
CA SER A 366 9.28 -13.33 24.81
C SER A 366 8.92 -13.59 26.28
N ASN A 367 9.77 -14.30 27.02
CA ASN A 367 9.48 -14.95 28.32
C ASN A 367 8.97 -14.09 29.51
N GLY A 368 8.70 -12.79 29.39
CA GLY A 368 8.02 -12.02 30.45
C GLY A 368 6.72 -11.35 29.99
N SER A 369 6.33 -11.53 28.74
CA SER A 369 5.15 -10.89 28.14
C SER A 369 3.83 -11.57 28.43
N LEU A 370 3.83 -12.67 29.19
CA LEU A 370 2.58 -13.34 29.50
C LEU A 370 1.74 -12.49 30.45
N GLU A 371 2.33 -11.87 31.48
CA GLU A 371 1.56 -11.18 32.53
C GLU A 371 1.09 -9.77 32.14
N GLY A 372 1.90 -8.96 31.46
CA GLY A 372 1.48 -7.61 31.03
C GLY A 372 0.45 -7.65 29.88
N PHE A 373 0.64 -8.57 28.92
CA PHE A 373 -0.33 -8.81 27.87
C PHE A 373 -1.60 -9.48 28.41
N LYS A 374 -1.46 -10.46 29.32
CA LYS A 374 -2.61 -10.99 30.08
C LYS A 374 -3.31 -9.89 30.87
N GLY A 375 -2.61 -8.98 31.53
CA GLY A 375 -3.23 -7.89 32.31
C GLY A 375 -4.03 -6.92 31.46
N ALA A 376 -3.53 -6.53 30.27
CA ALA A 376 -4.30 -5.72 29.32
C ALA A 376 -5.52 -6.46 28.78
N ILE A 377 -5.38 -7.77 28.54
CA ILE A 377 -6.45 -8.65 28.04
C ILE A 377 -7.47 -8.96 29.14
N GLU A 378 -7.04 -9.12 30.38
CA GLU A 378 -7.88 -9.29 31.56
C GLU A 378 -8.62 -8.00 31.89
N GLY A 379 -7.98 -6.83 31.72
CA GLY A 379 -8.66 -5.53 31.82
C GLY A 379 -9.74 -5.35 30.75
N PHE A 380 -9.44 -5.71 29.50
CA PHE A 380 -10.42 -5.68 28.41
C PHE A 380 -11.53 -6.74 28.60
N ARG A 381 -11.18 -7.94 29.04
CA ARG A 381 -12.12 -9.02 29.42
C ARG A 381 -13.04 -8.57 30.55
N ALA A 382 -12.52 -7.96 31.60
CA ALA A 382 -13.28 -7.48 32.74
C ALA A 382 -14.28 -6.40 32.32
N GLN A 383 -13.88 -5.47 31.44
CA GLN A 383 -14.80 -4.47 30.86
C GLN A 383 -15.92 -5.13 30.04
N ILE A 384 -15.57 -6.13 29.21
CA ILE A 384 -16.56 -6.88 28.42
C ILE A 384 -17.53 -7.63 29.33
N ILE A 385 -17.03 -8.38 30.31
CA ILE A 385 -17.86 -9.18 31.23
C ILE A 385 -18.75 -8.27 32.08
N MET A 386 -18.22 -7.17 32.60
CA MET A 386 -19.00 -6.19 33.38
C MET A 386 -20.14 -5.60 32.54
N TYR A 387 -19.85 -5.23 31.28
CA TYR A 387 -20.88 -4.73 30.38
C TYR A 387 -21.91 -5.82 30.00
N MET A 388 -21.48 -7.07 29.81
CA MET A 388 -22.40 -8.21 29.59
C MET A 388 -23.28 -8.50 30.80
N ALA A 389 -22.76 -8.33 32.03
CA ALA A 389 -23.48 -8.61 33.27
C ALA A 389 -24.51 -7.54 33.63
N THR A 390 -24.44 -6.36 33.01
CA THR A 390 -25.32 -5.22 33.33
C THR A 390 -26.77 -5.44 32.86
N SER A 391 -26.99 -6.07 31.70
CA SER A 391 -28.34 -6.42 31.19
C SER A 391 -28.30 -7.41 30.02
N GLU A 392 -29.42 -8.05 29.70
CA GLU A 392 -29.53 -8.89 28.48
C GLU A 392 -29.38 -8.06 27.18
N SER A 393 -29.74 -6.77 27.22
CA SER A 393 -29.61 -5.85 26.08
C SER A 393 -28.15 -5.47 25.80
N SER A 394 -27.31 -5.35 26.82
CA SER A 394 -25.88 -5.02 26.66
C SER A 394 -25.08 -6.20 26.12
N LYS A 395 -25.44 -7.44 26.50
CA LYS A 395 -24.91 -8.66 25.87
C LYS A 395 -25.22 -8.70 24.37
N ASN A 396 -26.48 -8.45 23.97
CA ASN A 396 -26.87 -8.40 22.57
C ASN A 396 -26.15 -7.30 21.77
N THR A 397 -25.84 -6.17 22.43
CA THR A 397 -25.08 -5.07 21.82
C THR A 397 -23.63 -5.47 21.54
N ILE A 398 -22.96 -6.19 22.44
CA ILE A 398 -21.59 -6.68 22.21
C ILE A 398 -21.57 -7.67 21.04
N LEU A 399 -22.52 -8.60 21.02
CA LEU A 399 -22.59 -9.60 19.95
C LEU A 399 -22.90 -8.97 18.59
N TYR A 400 -23.79 -7.97 18.57
CA TYR A 400 -24.05 -7.14 17.40
C TYR A 400 -22.78 -6.42 16.93
N ALA A 401 -22.06 -5.75 17.84
CA ALA A 401 -20.84 -5.02 17.54
C ALA A 401 -19.73 -5.96 17.03
N ALA A 402 -19.54 -7.12 17.66
CA ALA A 402 -18.57 -8.12 17.24
C ALA A 402 -18.84 -8.63 15.82
N ALA A 403 -20.10 -8.98 15.52
CA ALA A 403 -20.50 -9.40 14.18
C ALA A 403 -20.34 -8.26 13.16
N GLY A 404 -20.81 -7.05 13.49
CA GLY A 404 -20.75 -5.88 12.62
C GLY A 404 -19.31 -5.47 12.28
N ILE A 405 -18.45 -5.32 13.28
CA ILE A 405 -17.04 -4.95 13.09
C ILE A 405 -16.31 -6.00 12.26
N THR A 406 -16.50 -7.28 12.59
CA THR A 406 -15.86 -8.37 11.84
C THR A 406 -16.33 -8.40 10.39
N SER A 407 -17.63 -8.21 10.15
CA SER A 407 -18.17 -8.11 8.79
C SER A 407 -17.61 -6.92 8.01
N ILE A 408 -17.55 -5.74 8.63
CA ILE A 408 -17.00 -4.53 8.01
C ILE A 408 -15.54 -4.75 7.58
N CYS A 409 -14.73 -5.31 8.47
CA CYS A 409 -13.33 -5.62 8.18
C CYS A 409 -13.19 -6.64 7.04
N ALA A 410 -14.03 -7.67 7.03
CA ALA A 410 -14.04 -8.70 5.98
C ALA A 410 -14.46 -8.13 4.61
N ILE A 411 -15.52 -7.32 4.58
CA ILE A 411 -16.04 -6.64 3.38
C ILE A 411 -14.97 -5.71 2.80
N PHE A 412 -14.41 -4.83 3.64
CA PHE A 412 -13.41 -3.85 3.21
C PHE A 412 -12.17 -4.55 2.62
N SER A 413 -11.67 -5.58 3.30
CA SER A 413 -10.49 -6.31 2.86
C SER A 413 -10.74 -7.10 1.57
N GLY A 414 -11.90 -7.74 1.43
CA GLY A 414 -12.23 -8.58 0.27
C GLY A 414 -12.49 -7.77 -0.99
N CYS A 415 -13.25 -6.66 -0.86
CA CYS A 415 -13.62 -5.80 -1.98
C CYS A 415 -12.44 -4.97 -2.51
N ASN A 416 -11.48 -4.62 -1.65
CA ASN A 416 -10.28 -3.84 -2.03
C ASN A 416 -9.18 -4.66 -2.73
N THR A 417 -9.46 -5.87 -3.18
CA THR A 417 -8.57 -6.61 -4.10
C THR A 417 -8.62 -6.07 -5.54
N PHE A 418 -9.62 -5.24 -5.86
CA PHE A 418 -9.85 -4.63 -7.18
C PHE A 418 -9.97 -5.63 -8.36
N VAL A 419 -10.18 -6.92 -8.08
CA VAL A 419 -10.32 -7.96 -9.12
C VAL A 419 -11.59 -7.74 -9.95
N ALA A 420 -12.69 -7.35 -9.31
CA ALA A 420 -13.95 -6.98 -9.96
C ALA A 420 -13.87 -5.63 -10.69
N ALA A 421 -13.25 -4.63 -10.05
CA ALA A 421 -13.11 -3.26 -10.58
C ALA A 421 -12.16 -3.15 -11.78
N SER A 422 -11.42 -4.22 -12.07
CA SER A 422 -10.53 -4.34 -13.23
C SER A 422 -10.84 -5.58 -14.06
N ALA A 423 -12.03 -6.18 -13.89
CA ALA A 423 -12.37 -7.46 -14.51
C ALA A 423 -12.33 -7.43 -16.04
N ILE A 424 -12.77 -6.34 -16.67
CA ILE A 424 -12.73 -6.12 -18.11
C ILE A 424 -11.44 -5.39 -18.50
N SER A 425 -11.02 -4.40 -17.71
CA SER A 425 -9.78 -3.64 -17.96
C SER A 425 -8.53 -4.54 -18.02
N ARG A 426 -8.46 -5.63 -17.23
CA ARG A 426 -7.34 -6.59 -17.26
C ARG A 426 -7.22 -7.35 -18.58
N GLU A 427 -8.28 -7.48 -19.37
CA GLU A 427 -8.21 -8.14 -20.68
C GLU A 427 -7.48 -7.27 -21.71
N GLY A 428 -7.49 -5.94 -21.54
CA GLY A 428 -6.81 -5.00 -22.43
C GLY A 428 -7.19 -5.20 -23.90
N LYS A 429 -6.17 -5.22 -24.78
CA LYS A 429 -6.35 -5.53 -26.22
C LYS A 429 -6.81 -6.96 -26.48
N GLY A 430 -6.64 -7.88 -25.53
CA GLY A 430 -7.10 -9.27 -25.63
C GLY A 430 -8.61 -9.44 -25.50
N LEU A 431 -9.35 -8.38 -25.15
CA LEU A 431 -10.80 -8.43 -25.04
C LEU A 431 -11.45 -8.86 -26.37
N SER A 432 -10.93 -8.41 -27.53
CA SER A 432 -11.45 -8.81 -28.84
C SER A 432 -11.39 -10.32 -29.05
N ASN A 433 -10.31 -10.95 -28.59
CA ASN A 433 -10.15 -12.40 -28.69
C ASN A 433 -11.14 -13.13 -27.77
N LEU A 434 -11.39 -12.59 -26.57
CA LEU A 434 -12.40 -13.13 -25.67
C LEU A 434 -13.83 -12.98 -26.24
N MET A 435 -14.09 -11.90 -26.97
CA MET A 435 -15.37 -11.65 -27.65
C MET A 435 -15.60 -12.55 -28.87
N ALA A 436 -14.52 -12.99 -29.53
CA ALA A 436 -14.58 -13.91 -30.67
C ALA A 436 -14.84 -15.37 -30.25
N LEU A 437 -14.67 -15.72 -28.97
CA LEU A 437 -14.94 -17.07 -28.49
C LEU A 437 -16.45 -17.36 -28.52
N PRO A 438 -16.87 -18.59 -28.85
CA PRO A 438 -18.28 -19.01 -28.85
C PRO A 438 -18.80 -19.23 -27.42
N VAL A 439 -18.71 -18.19 -26.57
CA VAL A 439 -19.03 -18.22 -25.15
C VAL A 439 -19.98 -17.08 -24.82
N SER A 440 -21.04 -17.38 -24.09
CA SER A 440 -21.99 -16.33 -23.69
C SER A 440 -21.35 -15.33 -22.73
N TRP A 441 -21.65 -14.04 -22.91
CA TRP A 441 -21.21 -12.99 -21.97
C TRP A 441 -21.64 -13.24 -20.53
N LYS A 442 -22.82 -13.86 -20.34
CA LYS A 442 -23.30 -14.24 -19.02
C LYS A 442 -22.31 -15.19 -18.33
N THR A 443 -21.78 -16.18 -19.06
CA THR A 443 -20.77 -17.12 -18.56
C THR A 443 -19.43 -16.43 -18.24
N ILE A 444 -19.02 -15.44 -19.03
CA ILE A 444 -17.78 -14.69 -18.79
C ILE A 444 -17.92 -13.81 -17.54
N LEU A 445 -19.03 -13.08 -17.41
CA LEU A 445 -19.29 -12.21 -16.28
C LEU A 445 -19.49 -13.01 -14.98
N THR A 446 -20.18 -14.16 -15.03
CA THR A 446 -20.31 -15.05 -13.87
C THR A 446 -18.97 -15.61 -13.43
N ALA A 447 -18.10 -16.04 -14.36
CA ALA A 447 -16.76 -16.52 -14.02
C ALA A 447 -15.92 -15.44 -13.32
N LYS A 448 -15.97 -14.20 -13.83
CA LYS A 448 -15.26 -13.05 -13.23
C LYS A 448 -15.82 -12.66 -11.86
N MET A 449 -17.15 -12.73 -11.68
CA MET A 449 -17.79 -12.51 -10.39
C MET A 449 -17.39 -13.58 -9.37
N ILE A 450 -17.39 -14.86 -9.75
CA ILE A 450 -16.94 -15.97 -8.89
C ILE A 450 -15.49 -15.75 -8.45
N HIS A 451 -14.63 -15.32 -9.38
CA HIS A 451 -13.23 -15.01 -9.06
C HIS A 451 -13.10 -13.89 -8.02
N ALA A 452 -13.84 -12.79 -8.16
CA ALA A 452 -13.84 -11.72 -7.16
C ALA A 452 -14.40 -12.17 -5.80
N MET A 453 -15.44 -13.03 -5.81
CA MET A 453 -16.09 -13.50 -4.59
C MET A 453 -15.25 -14.47 -3.77
N ILE A 454 -14.36 -15.25 -4.39
CA ILE A 454 -13.43 -16.14 -3.66
C ILE A 454 -12.62 -15.35 -2.63
N TYR A 455 -12.15 -14.16 -3.00
CA TYR A 455 -11.39 -13.30 -2.11
C TYR A 455 -12.23 -12.75 -0.94
N CYS A 456 -13.50 -12.46 -1.18
CA CYS A 456 -14.43 -12.03 -0.13
C CYS A 456 -14.78 -13.18 0.83
N VAL A 457 -14.90 -14.41 0.31
CA VAL A 457 -15.09 -15.60 1.13
C VAL A 457 -13.85 -15.87 1.99
N LEU A 458 -12.65 -15.77 1.41
CA LEU A 458 -11.39 -15.93 2.14
C LEU A 458 -11.26 -14.91 3.28
N THR A 459 -11.55 -13.62 3.03
CA THR A 459 -11.50 -12.60 4.09
C THR A 459 -12.56 -12.80 5.16
N THR A 460 -13.73 -13.33 4.80
CA THR A 460 -14.78 -13.68 5.77
C THR A 460 -14.34 -14.84 6.66
N ILE A 461 -13.74 -15.90 6.09
CA ILE A 461 -13.18 -17.02 6.85
C ILE A 461 -12.09 -16.53 7.80
N LEU A 462 -11.17 -15.68 7.31
CA LEU A 462 -10.12 -15.08 8.13
C LEU A 462 -10.70 -14.21 9.26
N GLY A 463 -11.73 -13.40 8.97
CA GLY A 463 -12.41 -12.58 9.98
C GLY A 463 -13.05 -13.43 11.08
N VAL A 464 -13.75 -14.51 10.72
CA VAL A 464 -14.34 -15.44 11.69
C VAL A 464 -13.25 -16.16 12.50
N ALA A 465 -12.13 -16.54 11.87
CA ALA A 465 -10.99 -17.15 12.57
C ALA A 465 -10.37 -16.20 13.61
N VAL A 466 -10.18 -14.93 13.25
CA VAL A 466 -9.68 -13.89 14.17
C VAL A 466 -10.66 -13.67 15.32
N MET A 467 -11.96 -13.54 15.02
CA MET A 467 -13.00 -13.42 16.05
C MET A 467 -13.00 -14.65 16.98
N THR A 468 -12.85 -15.87 16.45
CA THR A 468 -12.76 -17.09 17.25
C THR A 468 -11.54 -17.06 18.17
N ALA A 469 -10.38 -16.67 17.65
CA ALA A 469 -9.16 -16.53 18.43
C ALA A 469 -9.33 -15.52 19.59
N VAL A 470 -10.01 -14.39 19.32
CA VAL A 470 -10.31 -13.38 20.34
C VAL A 470 -11.27 -13.93 21.41
N ILE A 471 -12.34 -14.62 21.02
CA ILE A 471 -13.31 -15.21 21.98
C ILE A 471 -12.63 -16.25 22.87
N VAL A 472 -11.82 -17.13 22.29
CA VAL A 472 -11.09 -18.19 23.02
C VAL A 472 -10.03 -17.59 23.95
N TYR A 473 -9.26 -16.60 23.48
CA TYR A 473 -8.19 -16.01 24.27
C TYR A 473 -8.71 -15.14 25.42
N LEU A 474 -9.83 -14.44 25.21
CA LEU A 474 -10.48 -13.64 26.25
C LEU A 474 -11.32 -14.45 27.24
N ASP A 475 -11.50 -15.77 27.01
CA ASP A 475 -12.32 -16.65 27.85
C ASP A 475 -13.66 -16.00 28.24
N VAL A 476 -14.36 -15.50 27.22
CA VAL A 476 -15.62 -14.77 27.38
C VAL A 476 -16.74 -15.81 27.61
N PRO A 477 -17.54 -15.71 28.68
CA PRO A 477 -18.59 -16.68 29.01
C PRO A 477 -19.81 -16.52 28.09
N LEU A 478 -19.66 -16.93 26.83
CA LEU A 478 -20.74 -16.95 25.83
C LEU A 478 -21.30 -18.35 25.68
N ALA A 479 -22.63 -18.45 25.60
CA ALA A 479 -23.25 -19.73 25.28
C ALA A 479 -22.93 -20.11 23.82
N ALA A 480 -22.75 -21.41 23.54
CA ALA A 480 -22.45 -21.89 22.19
C ALA A 480 -23.45 -21.38 21.13
N LYS A 481 -24.73 -21.24 21.51
CA LYS A 481 -25.77 -20.66 20.63
C LYS A 481 -25.46 -19.21 20.20
N ASP A 482 -24.92 -18.39 21.09
CA ASP A 482 -24.64 -16.97 20.83
C ASP A 482 -23.42 -16.83 19.91
N ILE A 483 -22.43 -17.71 20.09
CA ILE A 483 -21.25 -17.81 19.21
C ILE A 483 -21.65 -18.25 17.80
N VAL A 484 -22.47 -19.29 17.67
CA VAL A 484 -22.96 -19.74 16.35
C VAL A 484 -23.79 -18.65 15.69
N LEU A 485 -24.68 -17.99 16.43
CA LEU A 485 -25.53 -16.93 15.88
C LEU A 485 -24.71 -15.73 15.37
N THR A 486 -23.68 -15.31 16.12
CA THR A 486 -22.76 -14.25 15.67
C THR A 486 -21.96 -14.65 14.44
N TYR A 487 -21.52 -15.90 14.34
CA TYR A 487 -20.78 -16.39 13.17
C TYR A 487 -21.67 -16.40 11.92
N VAL A 488 -22.89 -16.91 12.06
CA VAL A 488 -23.88 -16.93 10.97
C VAL A 488 -24.21 -15.50 10.51
N ALA A 489 -24.50 -14.60 11.45
CA ALA A 489 -24.77 -13.20 11.13
C ALA A 489 -23.58 -12.53 10.40
N THR A 490 -22.36 -12.78 10.88
CA THR A 490 -21.13 -12.25 10.26
C THR A 490 -20.96 -12.77 8.84
N ILE A 491 -21.11 -14.08 8.62
CA ILE A 491 -20.90 -14.71 7.31
C ILE A 491 -21.92 -14.21 6.30
N ILE A 492 -23.21 -14.21 6.67
CA ILE A 492 -24.28 -13.79 5.76
C ILE A 492 -24.11 -12.31 5.40
N LEU A 493 -23.95 -11.43 6.39
CA LEU A 493 -23.80 -10.00 6.15
C LEU A 493 -22.58 -9.71 5.25
N SER A 494 -21.44 -10.34 5.55
CA SER A 494 -20.20 -10.12 4.80
C SER A 494 -20.33 -10.55 3.34
N ILE A 495 -20.89 -11.74 3.09
CA ILE A 495 -21.00 -12.29 1.73
C ILE A 495 -22.00 -11.50 0.90
N VAL A 496 -23.19 -11.23 1.45
CA VAL A 496 -24.26 -10.54 0.72
C VAL A 496 -23.83 -9.11 0.37
N PHE A 497 -23.27 -8.39 1.34
CA PHE A 497 -22.85 -7.01 1.10
C PHE A 497 -21.64 -6.94 0.16
N SER A 498 -20.66 -7.84 0.32
CA SER A 498 -19.54 -7.94 -0.62
C SER A 498 -20.02 -8.22 -2.04
N PHE A 499 -21.02 -9.08 -2.22
CA PHE A 499 -21.58 -9.37 -3.54
C PHE A 499 -22.17 -8.12 -4.22
N ILE A 500 -22.90 -7.29 -3.47
CA ILE A 500 -23.43 -6.01 -3.98
C ILE A 500 -22.29 -5.08 -4.41
N ILE A 501 -21.27 -4.91 -3.55
CA ILE A 501 -20.12 -4.06 -3.87
C ILE A 501 -19.39 -4.58 -5.11
N GLN A 502 -19.21 -5.90 -5.26
CA GLN A 502 -18.54 -6.46 -6.44
C GLN A 502 -19.34 -6.28 -7.73
N ILE A 503 -20.68 -6.27 -7.67
CA ILE A 503 -21.52 -5.88 -8.81
C ILE A 503 -21.25 -4.43 -9.19
N LEU A 504 -21.24 -3.51 -8.21
CA LEU A 504 -20.95 -2.09 -8.45
C LEU A 504 -19.54 -1.90 -9.02
N ASN A 505 -18.55 -2.62 -8.50
CA ASN A 505 -17.18 -2.60 -8.99
C ASN A 505 -17.07 -3.07 -10.45
N MET A 506 -17.72 -4.18 -10.80
CA MET A 506 -17.78 -4.64 -12.19
C MET A 506 -18.55 -3.66 -13.09
N LEU A 507 -19.60 -3.02 -12.59
CA LEU A 507 -20.37 -2.02 -13.34
C LEU A 507 -19.51 -0.82 -13.72
N ILE A 508 -18.69 -0.30 -12.80
CA ILE A 508 -17.74 0.79 -13.11
C ILE A 508 -16.84 0.38 -14.27
N ASP A 509 -16.31 -0.84 -14.21
CA ASP A 509 -15.37 -1.32 -15.20
C ASP A 509 -16.02 -1.59 -16.57
N VAL A 510 -17.26 -2.08 -16.59
CA VAL A 510 -18.05 -2.23 -17.83
C VAL A 510 -18.42 -0.87 -18.43
N VAL A 511 -18.73 0.13 -17.60
CA VAL A 511 -19.12 1.47 -18.05
C VAL A 511 -17.93 2.29 -18.52
N ASN A 512 -16.70 2.00 -18.10
CA ASN A 512 -15.53 2.75 -18.55
C ASN A 512 -14.24 1.89 -18.61
N PRO A 513 -14.21 0.79 -19.40
CA PRO A 513 -13.08 -0.13 -19.37
C PRO A 513 -11.82 0.54 -19.92
N LYS A 514 -10.72 0.38 -19.21
CA LYS A 514 -9.41 0.85 -19.64
C LYS A 514 -8.71 -0.26 -20.43
N LEU A 515 -8.91 -0.29 -21.74
CA LEU A 515 -8.35 -1.33 -22.61
C LEU A 515 -6.97 -1.01 -23.19
N SER A 516 -6.63 0.26 -23.32
CA SER A 516 -5.32 0.72 -23.80
C SER A 516 -4.38 0.94 -22.62
N TRP A 517 -3.62 -0.10 -22.26
CA TRP A 517 -2.53 0.00 -21.30
C TRP A 517 -1.28 -0.69 -21.87
N GLU A 518 -0.13 -0.07 -21.65
CA GLU A 518 1.19 -0.61 -22.05
C GLU A 518 1.79 -1.48 -20.94
N ASN A 519 1.36 -1.23 -19.68
CA ASN A 519 1.86 -1.92 -18.49
C ASN A 519 0.71 -2.59 -17.73
N PRO A 520 0.84 -3.86 -17.31
CA PRO A 520 -0.18 -4.55 -16.52
C PRO A 520 -0.59 -3.79 -15.26
N SER A 521 0.35 -3.11 -14.60
CA SER A 521 0.06 -2.26 -13.44
C SER A 521 -0.90 -1.11 -13.74
N ALA A 522 -0.95 -0.62 -14.98
CA ALA A 522 -1.83 0.48 -15.36
C ALA A 522 -3.30 0.07 -15.49
N ALA A 523 -3.59 -1.24 -15.63
CA ALA A 523 -4.94 -1.80 -15.63
C ALA A 523 -5.58 -1.83 -14.24
N MET A 524 -4.76 -1.95 -13.17
CA MET A 524 -5.21 -1.97 -11.78
C MET A 524 -4.85 -0.70 -11.00
N LYS A 525 -3.57 -0.32 -10.90
CA LYS A 525 -3.12 0.82 -10.04
C LYS A 525 -3.38 2.19 -10.65
N ARG A 526 -3.09 2.37 -11.94
CA ARG A 526 -3.26 3.67 -12.65
C ARG A 526 -4.65 3.78 -13.30
N ASN A 527 -5.61 2.97 -12.86
CA ASN A 527 -6.95 2.96 -13.41
C ASN A 527 -7.85 3.84 -12.55
N THR A 528 -8.54 4.82 -13.14
CA THR A 528 -9.47 5.64 -12.37
C THR A 528 -10.67 4.83 -11.86
N ASN A 529 -10.96 3.68 -12.49
CA ASN A 529 -12.05 2.79 -12.07
C ASN A 529 -11.77 2.11 -10.74
N THR A 530 -10.52 1.67 -10.51
CA THR A 530 -10.14 1.02 -9.23
C THR A 530 -10.15 2.01 -8.09
N LEU A 531 -9.74 3.26 -8.37
CA LEU A 531 -9.88 4.35 -7.42
C LEU A 531 -11.34 4.65 -7.07
N LEU A 532 -12.22 4.71 -8.07
CA LEU A 532 -13.65 4.92 -7.85
C LEU A 532 -14.30 3.75 -7.10
N ALA A 533 -13.90 2.51 -7.41
CA ALA A 533 -14.30 1.31 -6.68
C ALA A 533 -13.87 1.35 -5.20
N MET A 534 -12.65 1.83 -4.92
CA MET A 534 -12.17 2.02 -3.54
C MET A 534 -13.06 3.02 -2.79
N LEU A 535 -13.42 4.14 -3.43
CA LEU A 535 -14.31 5.14 -2.84
C LEU A 535 -15.72 4.62 -2.59
N ILE A 536 -16.28 3.85 -3.53
CA ILE A 536 -17.58 3.19 -3.31
C ILE A 536 -17.48 2.22 -2.13
N THR A 537 -16.40 1.45 -2.04
CA THR A 537 -16.19 0.50 -0.93
C THR A 537 -16.11 1.23 0.41
N ILE A 538 -15.32 2.31 0.51
CA ILE A 538 -15.21 3.12 1.73
C ILE A 538 -16.56 3.78 2.07
N GLY A 539 -17.21 4.42 1.09
CA GLY A 539 -18.47 5.13 1.31
C GLY A 539 -19.60 4.20 1.72
N THR A 540 -19.71 3.02 1.11
CA THR A 540 -20.72 2.02 1.48
C THR A 540 -20.46 1.39 2.84
N VAL A 541 -19.20 1.15 3.21
CA VAL A 541 -18.83 0.72 4.56
C VAL A 541 -19.14 1.79 5.60
N ALA A 542 -18.83 3.06 5.34
CA ALA A 542 -19.15 4.17 6.23
C ALA A 542 -20.66 4.33 6.42
N LEU A 543 -21.44 4.19 5.36
CA LEU A 543 -22.90 4.17 5.42
C LEU A 543 -23.43 2.99 6.24
N LEU A 544 -22.82 1.81 6.11
CA LEU A 544 -23.22 0.63 6.87
C LEU A 544 -22.93 0.80 8.37
N ILE A 545 -21.80 1.42 8.73
CA ILE A 545 -21.49 1.82 10.11
C ILE A 545 -22.52 2.82 10.62
N ALA A 546 -22.78 3.90 9.86
CA ALA A 546 -23.73 4.93 10.28
C ALA A 546 -25.14 4.36 10.46
N ALA A 547 -25.60 3.52 9.53
CA ALA A 547 -26.90 2.86 9.64
C ALA A 547 -26.95 1.88 10.83
N GLY A 548 -25.89 1.10 11.03
CA GLY A 548 -25.80 0.16 12.15
C GLY A 548 -25.77 0.83 13.52
N VAL A 549 -25.12 1.99 13.62
CA VAL A 549 -24.96 2.71 14.90
C VAL A 549 -26.12 3.66 15.20
N LEU A 550 -26.65 4.36 14.19
CA LEU A 550 -27.59 5.48 14.39
C LEU A 550 -29.06 5.11 14.11
N LEU A 551 -29.32 4.12 13.24
CA LEU A 551 -30.67 3.85 12.73
C LEU A 551 -31.23 2.50 13.18
N LEU A 552 -30.38 1.50 13.37
CA LEU A 552 -30.81 0.13 13.62
C LEU A 552 -30.78 -0.23 15.11
N PRO A 553 -31.73 -1.05 15.59
CA PRO A 553 -31.62 -1.64 16.91
C PRO A 553 -30.36 -2.52 16.98
N MET A 554 -29.57 -2.33 18.04
CA MET A 554 -28.31 -3.04 18.31
C MET A 554 -28.56 -4.50 18.75
N ARG A 555 -29.18 -5.30 17.89
CA ARG A 555 -29.52 -6.72 18.14
C ARG A 555 -29.10 -7.56 16.94
N ILE A 556 -28.62 -8.79 17.16
CA ILE A 556 -28.15 -9.65 16.06
C ILE A 556 -29.26 -9.95 15.03
N GLU A 557 -30.51 -10.02 15.48
CA GLU A 557 -31.68 -10.21 14.60
C GLU A 557 -31.77 -9.12 13.53
N THR A 558 -31.38 -7.89 13.84
CA THR A 558 -31.41 -6.79 12.86
C THR A 558 -30.38 -7.00 11.76
N ILE A 559 -29.21 -7.56 12.07
CA ILE A 559 -28.21 -7.96 11.07
C ILE A 559 -28.80 -9.01 10.12
N LEU A 560 -29.52 -10.00 10.65
CA LEU A 560 -30.13 -11.05 9.84
C LEU A 560 -31.25 -10.51 8.93
N VAL A 561 -32.12 -9.64 9.46
CA VAL A 561 -33.19 -9.00 8.68
C VAL A 561 -32.61 -8.11 7.58
N VAL A 562 -31.62 -7.27 7.91
CA VAL A 562 -30.93 -6.43 6.93
C VAL A 562 -30.26 -7.28 5.86
N SER A 563 -29.61 -8.37 6.25
CA SER A 563 -28.98 -9.30 5.31
C SER A 563 -30.00 -9.97 4.38
N ALA A 564 -31.18 -10.32 4.87
CA ALA A 564 -32.26 -10.89 4.05
C ALA A 564 -32.76 -9.88 3.00
N VAL A 565 -33.02 -8.63 3.40
CA VAL A 565 -33.41 -7.55 2.48
C VAL A 565 -32.33 -7.30 1.43
N LEU A 566 -31.07 -7.25 1.85
CA LEU A 566 -29.92 -7.09 0.95
C LEU A 566 -29.76 -8.26 -0.01
N THR A 567 -30.11 -9.48 0.39
CA THR A 567 -30.05 -10.66 -0.48
C THR A 567 -31.03 -10.53 -1.64
N VAL A 568 -32.26 -10.07 -1.36
CA VAL A 568 -33.25 -9.81 -2.41
C VAL A 568 -32.74 -8.71 -3.36
N ALA A 569 -32.22 -7.61 -2.80
CA ALA A 569 -31.63 -6.54 -3.60
C ALA A 569 -30.46 -7.03 -4.47
N ALA A 570 -29.57 -7.85 -3.91
CA ALA A 570 -28.43 -8.45 -4.60
C ALA A 570 -28.85 -9.32 -5.79
N ILE A 571 -29.88 -10.15 -5.64
CA ILE A 571 -30.41 -10.99 -6.72
C ILE A 571 -30.99 -10.14 -7.84
N LEU A 572 -31.78 -9.11 -7.50
CA LEU A 572 -32.38 -8.19 -8.48
C LEU A 572 -31.29 -7.41 -9.24
N LEU A 573 -30.31 -6.86 -8.50
CA LEU A 573 -29.17 -6.15 -9.08
C LEU A 573 -28.34 -7.05 -9.99
N TRP A 574 -28.11 -8.31 -9.62
CA TRP A 574 -27.37 -9.26 -10.45
C TRP A 574 -28.10 -9.60 -11.75
N LYS A 575 -29.41 -9.87 -11.67
CA LYS A 575 -30.25 -10.12 -12.86
C LYS A 575 -30.25 -8.92 -13.81
N TRP A 576 -30.37 -7.71 -13.26
CA TRP A 576 -30.29 -6.48 -14.04
C TRP A 576 -28.91 -6.33 -14.69
N PHE A 577 -27.83 -6.51 -13.93
CA PHE A 577 -26.46 -6.39 -14.39
C PHE A 577 -26.14 -7.36 -15.55
N LEU A 578 -26.55 -8.63 -15.45
CA LEU A 578 -26.34 -9.63 -16.50
C LEU A 578 -27.05 -9.30 -17.83
N ASN A 579 -28.12 -8.51 -17.78
CA ASN A 579 -28.83 -8.06 -18.99
C ASN A 579 -28.28 -6.73 -19.53
N TYR A 580 -27.77 -5.87 -18.66
CA TYR A 580 -27.20 -4.57 -19.01
C TYR A 580 -25.78 -4.69 -19.58
N ALA A 581 -24.90 -5.42 -18.90
CA ALA A 581 -23.47 -5.45 -19.21
C ALA A 581 -23.13 -5.91 -20.64
N PRO A 582 -23.75 -6.97 -21.20
CA PRO A 582 -23.49 -7.36 -22.59
C PRO A 582 -23.88 -6.28 -23.60
N LYS A 583 -25.01 -5.58 -23.36
CA LYS A 583 -25.48 -4.48 -24.23
C LYS A 583 -24.54 -3.28 -24.17
N ALA A 584 -24.00 -2.99 -22.99
CA ALA A 584 -23.06 -1.89 -22.80
C ALA A 584 -21.71 -2.16 -23.49
N LEU A 585 -21.23 -3.40 -23.45
CA LEU A 585 -19.98 -3.81 -24.10
C LEU A 585 -20.12 -3.82 -25.64
N HIS A 586 -21.17 -4.43 -26.18
CA HIS A 586 -21.43 -4.46 -27.63
C HIS A 586 -21.67 -3.09 -28.29
N ARG A 587 -22.15 -2.10 -27.52
CA ARG A 587 -22.32 -0.74 -28.06
C ARG A 587 -20.99 0.00 -28.23
N ARG A 588 -19.92 -0.49 -27.63
CA ARG A 588 -18.63 0.21 -27.57
C ARG A 588 -17.51 -0.50 -28.31
N PHE A 589 -17.62 -1.82 -28.45
CA PHE A 589 -16.68 -2.71 -29.12
C PHE A 589 -17.47 -3.69 -29.95
#